data_AF-A0AA94XT34-F1
#
_entry.id   AF-A0AA94XT34-F1
#
_cell.length_a   1.000
_cell.length_b   1.000
_cell.length_c   1.000
_cell.angle_alpha   90.00
_cell.angle_beta   90.00
_cell.angle_gamma   90.00
#
_symmetry.space_group_name_H-M   'P 1'
#
loop_
_entity.id
_entity.type
_entity.pdbx_description
1 polymer ?
#
loop_
_entity_poly.entity_id
_entity_poly.type
_entity_poly.pdbx_seq_one_letter_code
_entity_poly.pdbx_strand_id
1 'polypeptide(L)'
;METEMSGQGSTALSPKAGKQIVLKQVTREEWAAVPRTIPNFWVAAGTWIPMGINLFLIHDQLIALALVADGLWGLVSLSTIAFAIALIFGSGRQAPWLGLGITGIIYCFQPHHSTIQTFMMVALGYYGLLSILVAASDARFKSLLRSWRREATGSLTLASAERRCFGVTKYMSPVAWNLALGALAYPAVRLAWEYFSTETSSLSDLDAGFRFDLLAAMALLAVCFLLSILRWIGSRSVGIFVLEIPVDAQIGPTPLRVLGQAILIEQETWKCGCRDSEKNESKKPFVDPRFIFASDFCQVHGIEAVNKLSHSEFLQIAQQPWVYGRNLTGKILYGTRQRMNIVGLTGWGSRPVAVRSPWLYGGGEQASDYYSPLAAREPLNRSKRVLKVIDPADNTLAAESLQENTREEIDRISLRSVGIGAEAVRVQGARPFLA
;
A
#
# COMPACT_ATOMS: atom_id res chain seq x y z
N MET A 1 49.85 -31.93 -27.21
CA MET A 1 49.83 -30.68 -27.98
C MET A 1 48.40 -30.55 -28.49
N GLU A 2 47.53 -30.03 -27.63
CA GLU A 2 46.11 -29.81 -27.92
C GLU A 2 45.84 -28.32 -27.67
N THR A 3 45.35 -27.66 -28.70
CA THR A 3 44.96 -26.25 -28.68
C THR A 3 43.44 -26.15 -28.66
N GLU A 4 43.00 -25.12 -27.94
CA GLU A 4 41.65 -24.76 -27.55
C GLU A 4 40.62 -24.71 -28.69
N MET A 5 39.38 -25.09 -28.35
CA MET A 5 38.20 -24.49 -28.96
C MET A 5 37.24 -24.01 -27.88
N SER A 6 36.85 -22.76 -28.03
CA SER A 6 36.04 -21.92 -27.16
C SER A 6 34.68 -22.51 -26.81
N GLY A 7 34.42 -22.67 -25.51
CA GLY A 7 33.06 -22.78 -24.96
C GLY A 7 32.52 -21.38 -24.65
N GLN A 8 31.40 -21.03 -25.27
CA GLN A 8 30.62 -19.82 -24.98
C GLN A 8 30.26 -19.78 -23.48
N GLY A 9 30.93 -18.90 -22.74
CA GLY A 9 30.57 -18.59 -21.37
C GLY A 9 29.18 -17.98 -21.34
N SER A 10 28.22 -18.72 -20.82
CA SER A 10 26.94 -18.15 -20.41
C SER A 10 27.26 -17.07 -19.36
N THR A 11 27.00 -15.82 -19.70
CA THR A 11 26.86 -14.75 -18.71
C THR A 11 25.60 -15.01 -17.91
N ALA A 12 25.62 -16.04 -17.07
CA ALA A 12 24.74 -16.11 -15.92
C ALA A 12 25.07 -14.87 -15.08
N LEU A 13 24.19 -13.87 -15.15
CA LEU A 13 24.17 -12.74 -14.24
C LEU A 13 24.22 -13.29 -12.82
N SER A 14 25.41 -13.31 -12.25
CA SER A 14 25.61 -13.65 -10.84
C SER A 14 24.66 -12.77 -10.03
N PRO A 15 23.75 -13.32 -9.21
CA PRO A 15 22.76 -12.53 -8.51
C PRO A 15 23.52 -11.55 -7.61
N LYS A 16 23.44 -10.25 -7.92
CA LYS A 16 24.12 -9.18 -7.17
C LYS A 16 23.93 -9.43 -5.67
N ALA A 17 25.05 -9.71 -4.99
CA ALA A 17 25.07 -10.08 -3.58
C ALA A 17 24.16 -9.16 -2.76
N GLY A 18 23.17 -9.76 -2.09
CA GLY A 18 22.32 -9.01 -1.18
C GLY A 18 23.17 -8.45 -0.03
N LYS A 19 22.87 -7.23 0.41
CA LYS A 19 23.40 -6.66 1.66
C LYS A 19 22.62 -7.26 2.82
N GLN A 20 23.37 -7.76 3.78
CA GLN A 20 22.88 -8.19 5.07
C GLN A 20 22.31 -6.98 5.83
N ILE A 21 21.09 -7.12 6.32
CA ILE A 21 20.43 -6.12 7.16
C ILE A 21 20.01 -6.79 8.46
N VAL A 22 20.06 -6.03 9.56
CA VAL A 22 19.67 -6.53 10.88
C VAL A 22 18.18 -6.88 10.93
N LEU A 23 17.86 -7.94 11.66
CA LEU A 23 16.52 -8.49 11.84
C LEU A 23 16.18 -8.50 13.32
N LYS A 24 14.99 -7.99 13.68
CA LYS A 24 14.40 -8.12 15.03
C LYS A 24 13.17 -9.00 14.93
N GLN A 25 13.17 -10.06 15.72
CA GLN A 25 11.97 -10.81 16.04
C GLN A 25 11.14 -10.06 17.07
N VAL A 26 9.86 -9.79 16.75
CA VAL A 26 8.94 -9.12 17.67
C VAL A 26 7.98 -10.15 18.27
N THR A 27 7.79 -10.12 19.58
CA THR A 27 6.79 -10.98 20.26
C THR A 27 5.37 -10.43 20.07
N ARG A 28 4.35 -11.23 20.43
CA ARG A 28 2.95 -10.79 20.34
C ARG A 28 2.68 -9.63 21.31
N GLU A 29 3.31 -9.66 22.47
CA GLU A 29 3.21 -8.63 23.52
C GLU A 29 3.89 -7.33 23.07
N GLU A 30 5.13 -7.42 22.55
CA GLU A 30 5.86 -6.27 22.01
C GLU A 30 5.09 -5.62 20.84
N TRP A 31 4.52 -6.45 19.95
CA TRP A 31 3.73 -5.97 18.83
C TRP A 31 2.40 -5.33 19.27
N ALA A 32 1.75 -5.89 20.30
CA ALA A 32 0.54 -5.32 20.88
C ALA A 32 0.80 -4.01 21.65
N ALA A 33 2.02 -3.82 22.17
CA ALA A 33 2.44 -2.64 22.93
C ALA A 33 2.82 -1.43 22.05
N VAL A 34 2.81 -1.58 20.72
CA VAL A 34 3.14 -0.48 19.81
C VAL A 34 2.18 0.71 20.05
N PRO A 35 2.71 1.94 20.22
CA PRO A 35 1.89 3.12 20.50
C PRO A 35 0.75 3.27 19.50
N ARG A 36 -0.45 3.56 20.01
CA ARG A 36 -1.58 3.93 19.17
C ARG A 36 -1.41 5.36 18.67
N THR A 37 -2.00 5.65 17.52
CA THR A 37 -2.02 6.99 16.95
C THR A 37 -3.34 7.24 16.23
N ILE A 38 -3.59 8.49 15.88
CA ILE A 38 -4.74 8.86 15.03
C ILE A 38 -4.43 8.44 13.59
N PRO A 39 -5.34 7.73 12.89
CA PRO A 39 -5.16 7.38 11.47
C PRO A 39 -4.89 8.61 10.60
N ASN A 40 -4.09 8.43 9.55
CA ASN A 40 -3.71 9.53 8.65
C ASN A 40 -4.93 10.21 8.03
N PHE A 41 -5.99 9.46 7.74
CA PHE A 41 -7.25 9.99 7.23
C PHE A 41 -7.87 11.01 8.19
N TRP A 42 -7.98 10.68 9.48
CA TRP A 42 -8.55 11.59 10.48
C TRP A 42 -7.66 12.81 10.74
N VAL A 43 -6.34 12.64 10.72
CA VAL A 43 -5.40 13.78 10.80
C VAL A 43 -5.57 14.71 9.60
N ALA A 44 -5.72 14.15 8.39
CA ALA A 44 -5.96 14.91 7.18
C ALA A 44 -7.32 15.61 7.22
N ALA A 45 -8.40 14.91 7.60
CA ALA A 45 -9.74 15.49 7.74
C ALA A 45 -9.74 16.63 8.78
N GLY A 46 -9.11 16.42 9.94
CA GLY A 46 -8.94 17.44 10.98
C GLY A 46 -8.06 18.62 10.55
N THR A 47 -7.30 18.51 9.46
CA THR A 47 -6.56 19.64 8.90
C THR A 47 -7.38 20.36 7.82
N TRP A 48 -7.85 19.59 6.83
CA TRP A 48 -8.40 20.16 5.60
C TRP A 48 -9.83 20.66 5.75
N ILE A 49 -10.65 20.06 6.64
CA ILE A 49 -12.00 20.57 6.90
C ILE A 49 -11.94 21.96 7.55
N PRO A 50 -11.19 22.19 8.65
CA PRO A 50 -11.02 23.53 9.18
C PRO A 50 -10.34 24.49 8.19
N MET A 51 -9.43 24.02 7.34
CA MET A 51 -8.81 24.86 6.33
C MET A 51 -9.82 25.34 5.29
N GLY A 52 -10.69 24.45 4.82
CA GLY A 52 -11.79 24.82 3.91
C GLY A 52 -12.73 25.85 4.54
N ILE A 53 -13.05 25.68 5.82
CA ILE A 53 -13.86 26.66 6.59
C ILE A 53 -13.11 28.00 6.69
N ASN A 54 -11.82 27.99 7.03
CA ASN A 54 -11.02 29.21 7.11
C ASN A 54 -10.99 29.96 5.76
N LEU A 55 -10.76 29.23 4.68
CA LEU A 55 -10.75 29.81 3.33
C LEU A 55 -12.11 30.36 2.96
N PHE A 56 -13.21 29.68 3.30
CA PHE A 56 -14.58 30.15 3.08
C PHE A 56 -14.91 31.41 3.88
N LEU A 57 -14.50 31.49 5.14
CA LEU A 57 -14.74 32.68 5.97
C LEU A 57 -13.93 33.90 5.53
N ILE A 58 -12.75 33.68 4.93
CA ILE A 58 -11.97 34.74 4.28
C ILE A 58 -12.54 35.04 2.87
N HIS A 59 -13.26 34.09 2.26
CA HIS A 59 -13.80 34.18 0.90
C HIS A 59 -14.81 35.32 0.73
N ASP A 60 -15.71 35.52 1.70
CA ASP A 60 -16.70 36.61 1.66
C ASP A 60 -16.05 38.01 1.53
N GLN A 61 -14.79 38.16 1.92
CA GLN A 61 -14.02 39.39 1.71
C GLN A 61 -13.06 39.33 0.50
N LEU A 62 -12.68 38.15 0.03
CA LEU A 62 -11.98 37.95 -1.25
C LEU A 62 -12.89 38.23 -2.45
N ILE A 63 -14.22 38.10 -2.33
CA ILE A 63 -15.17 38.52 -3.37
C ILE A 63 -15.05 40.03 -3.65
N ALA A 64 -14.73 40.86 -2.63
CA ALA A 64 -14.44 42.27 -2.83
C ALA A 64 -13.15 42.51 -3.64
N LEU A 65 -12.21 41.55 -3.64
CA LEU A 65 -11.00 41.56 -4.48
C LEU A 65 -11.27 40.94 -5.87
N ALA A 66 -12.15 39.95 -5.98
CA ALA A 66 -12.57 39.31 -7.23
C ALA A 66 -13.51 40.20 -8.08
N LEU A 67 -14.08 41.25 -7.51
CA LEU A 67 -14.74 42.32 -8.28
C LEU A 67 -13.76 43.13 -9.16
N VAL A 68 -12.44 42.94 -8.98
CA VAL A 68 -11.38 43.58 -9.78
C VAL A 68 -10.81 42.64 -10.86
N ALA A 69 -11.10 41.33 -10.82
CA ALA A 69 -10.60 40.36 -11.79
C ALA A 69 -11.70 39.39 -12.21
N ASP A 70 -11.99 39.36 -13.52
CA ASP A 70 -13.03 38.57 -14.17
C ASP A 70 -13.23 37.16 -13.59
N GLY A 71 -14.30 37.00 -12.80
CA GLY A 71 -15.00 35.75 -12.56
C GLY A 71 -14.26 34.65 -11.78
N LEU A 72 -14.83 34.26 -10.63
CA LEU A 72 -14.41 33.12 -9.80
C LEU A 72 -14.24 31.78 -10.56
N TRP A 73 -14.90 31.62 -11.69
CA TRP A 73 -14.79 30.45 -12.55
C TRP A 73 -13.42 30.31 -13.24
N GLY A 74 -12.61 31.38 -13.31
CA GLY A 74 -11.23 31.33 -13.81
C GLY A 74 -10.21 30.75 -12.81
N LEU A 75 -10.57 30.60 -11.53
CA LEU A 75 -9.68 30.08 -10.46
C LEU A 75 -9.85 28.57 -10.22
N VAL A 76 -10.95 27.98 -10.69
CA VAL A 76 -11.26 26.56 -10.55
C VAL A 76 -10.84 25.84 -11.83
N SER A 77 -9.55 25.52 -11.94
CA SER A 77 -9.03 24.70 -13.04
C SER A 77 -8.86 23.24 -12.63
N LEU A 78 -8.67 22.38 -13.64
CA LEU A 78 -8.33 20.98 -13.42
C LEU A 78 -7.06 20.84 -12.54
N SER A 79 -6.11 21.77 -12.68
CA SER A 79 -4.89 21.81 -11.88
C SER A 79 -5.16 22.14 -10.42
N THR A 80 -6.07 23.08 -10.12
CA THR A 80 -6.46 23.41 -8.73
C THR A 80 -7.21 22.25 -8.07
N ILE A 81 -8.09 21.57 -8.81
CA ILE A 81 -8.82 20.39 -8.32
C ILE A 81 -7.85 19.21 -8.08
N ALA A 82 -6.97 18.93 -9.03
CA ALA A 82 -5.94 17.90 -8.88
C ALA A 82 -5.00 18.20 -7.71
N PHE A 83 -4.64 19.47 -7.51
CA PHE A 83 -3.84 19.94 -6.39
C PHE A 83 -4.54 19.69 -5.05
N ALA A 84 -5.81 20.06 -4.92
CA ALA A 84 -6.58 19.84 -3.70
C ALA A 84 -6.73 18.34 -3.37
N ILE A 85 -7.06 17.52 -4.37
CA ILE A 85 -7.18 16.06 -4.20
C ILE A 85 -5.83 15.46 -3.79
N ALA A 86 -4.76 15.79 -4.52
CA ALA A 86 -3.43 15.27 -4.23
C ALA A 86 -2.92 15.73 -2.85
N LEU A 87 -3.26 16.94 -2.40
CA LEU A 87 -2.96 17.40 -1.04
C LEU A 87 -3.73 16.60 0.02
N ILE A 88 -5.05 16.43 -0.15
CA ILE A 88 -5.89 15.70 0.82
C ILE A 88 -5.40 14.26 0.99
N PHE A 89 -5.20 13.55 -0.13
CA PHE A 89 -4.79 12.14 -0.11
C PHE A 89 -3.28 11.94 0.10
N GLY A 90 -2.46 12.89 -0.33
CA GLY A 90 -1.00 12.78 -0.33
C GLY A 90 -0.34 13.27 0.96
N SER A 91 -0.89 14.28 1.63
CA SER A 91 -0.25 14.93 2.79
C SER A 91 -0.19 14.03 4.03
N GLY A 92 -1.25 13.29 4.33
CA GLY A 92 -1.34 12.39 5.48
C GLY A 92 -0.94 13.10 6.78
N ARG A 93 0.08 12.61 7.48
CA ARG A 93 0.56 13.22 8.74
C ARG A 93 1.30 14.55 8.57
N GLN A 94 1.61 14.93 7.33
CA GLN A 94 2.19 16.24 7.05
C GLN A 94 1.10 17.30 6.85
N ALA A 95 -0.19 16.91 6.80
CA ALA A 95 -1.29 17.84 6.63
C ALA A 95 -1.27 18.98 7.66
N PRO A 96 -1.09 18.75 8.98
CA PRO A 96 -1.09 19.84 9.95
C PRO A 96 0.03 20.87 9.72
N TRP A 97 1.20 20.41 9.28
CA TRP A 97 2.34 21.29 8.95
C TRP A 97 2.04 22.15 7.72
N LEU A 98 1.39 21.57 6.71
CA LEU A 98 0.94 22.32 5.55
C LEU A 98 -0.16 23.32 5.93
N GLY A 99 -1.11 22.91 6.77
CA GLY A 99 -2.16 23.78 7.29
C GLY A 99 -1.60 24.97 8.07
N LEU A 100 -0.61 24.72 8.93
CA LEU A 100 0.12 25.74 9.67
C LEU A 100 0.85 26.70 8.71
N GLY A 101 1.58 26.18 7.72
CA GLY A 101 2.31 26.98 6.74
C GLY A 101 1.39 27.85 5.88
N ILE A 102 0.31 27.29 5.34
CA ILE A 102 -0.69 28.01 4.54
C ILE A 102 -1.34 29.12 5.39
N THR A 103 -1.77 28.80 6.61
CA THR A 103 -2.38 29.79 7.51
C THR A 103 -1.39 30.90 7.87
N GLY A 104 -0.11 30.57 8.08
CA GLY A 104 0.95 31.54 8.37
C GLY A 104 1.20 32.48 7.20
N ILE A 105 1.26 31.95 5.98
CA ILE A 105 1.36 32.77 4.75
C ILE A 105 0.16 33.71 4.66
N ILE A 106 -1.07 33.20 4.79
CA ILE A 106 -2.28 34.03 4.73
C ILE A 106 -2.23 35.14 5.79
N TYR A 107 -1.85 34.81 7.03
CA TYR A 107 -1.71 35.78 8.11
C TYR A 107 -0.72 36.90 7.79
N CYS A 108 0.42 36.58 7.18
CA CYS A 108 1.46 37.57 6.82
C CYS A 108 1.07 38.48 5.64
N PHE A 109 0.25 37.99 4.70
CA PHE A 109 -0.09 38.72 3.48
C PHE A 109 -1.48 39.39 3.50
N GLN A 110 -2.30 39.13 4.52
CA GLN A 110 -3.63 39.75 4.66
C GLN A 110 -3.55 41.19 5.21
N PRO A 111 -4.37 42.13 4.72
CA PRO A 111 -4.51 43.46 5.29
C PRO A 111 -4.91 43.38 6.77
N HIS A 112 -4.44 44.32 7.59
CA HIS A 112 -4.69 44.33 9.02
C HIS A 112 -6.17 44.61 9.35
N HIS A 113 -6.93 43.54 9.57
CA HIS A 113 -8.28 43.55 10.12
C HIS A 113 -8.29 42.80 11.47
N SER A 114 -8.67 43.49 12.55
CA SER A 114 -8.56 42.99 13.93
C SER A 114 -9.27 41.65 14.16
N THR A 115 -10.46 41.46 13.58
CA THR A 115 -11.24 40.22 13.72
C THR A 115 -10.62 39.05 12.95
N ILE A 116 -10.12 39.28 11.74
CA ILE A 116 -9.51 38.24 10.88
C ILE A 116 -8.17 37.81 11.47
N GLN A 117 -7.37 38.75 11.96
CA GLN A 117 -6.12 38.44 12.63
C GLN A 117 -6.34 37.58 13.87
N THR A 118 -7.37 37.88 14.67
CA THR A 118 -7.71 37.07 15.85
C THR A 118 -8.09 35.65 15.43
N PHE A 119 -8.91 35.50 14.40
CA PHE A 119 -9.31 34.20 13.87
C PHE A 119 -8.13 33.40 13.28
N MET A 120 -7.25 34.06 12.51
CA MET A 120 -6.02 33.45 11.97
C MET A 120 -5.05 33.03 13.08
N MET A 121 -4.92 33.81 14.16
CA MET A 121 -4.09 33.44 15.32
C MET A 121 -4.64 32.21 16.04
N VAL A 122 -5.97 32.10 16.19
CA VAL A 122 -6.61 30.88 16.73
C VAL A 122 -6.36 29.69 15.81
N ALA A 123 -6.48 29.86 14.50
CA ALA A 123 -6.20 28.82 13.51
C ALA A 123 -4.71 28.38 13.55
N LEU A 124 -3.77 29.32 13.66
CA LEU A 124 -2.35 29.04 13.84
C LEU A 124 -2.10 28.24 15.13
N GLY A 125 -2.75 28.61 16.24
CA GLY A 125 -2.68 27.87 17.50
C GLY A 125 -3.21 26.43 17.35
N TYR A 126 -4.34 26.26 16.66
CA TYR A 126 -4.92 24.95 16.37
C TYR A 126 -3.99 24.06 15.54
N TYR A 127 -3.49 24.55 14.40
CA TYR A 127 -2.59 23.77 13.55
C TYR A 127 -1.23 23.55 14.21
N GLY A 128 -0.75 24.49 15.02
CA GLY A 128 0.47 24.35 15.81
C GLY A 128 0.34 23.20 16.81
N LEU A 129 -0.75 23.17 17.58
CA LEU A 129 -1.05 22.08 18.52
C LEU A 129 -1.16 20.73 17.80
N LEU A 130 -1.90 20.69 16.68
CA LEU A 130 -2.07 19.47 15.89
C LEU A 130 -0.73 18.96 15.33
N SER A 131 0.13 19.86 14.87
CA SER A 131 1.48 19.56 14.37
C SER A 131 2.37 18.98 15.47
N ILE A 132 2.34 19.56 16.68
CA ILE A 132 3.09 19.07 17.85
C ILE A 132 2.61 17.67 18.24
N LEU A 133 1.30 17.44 18.32
CA LEU A 133 0.73 16.13 18.66
C LEU A 133 1.16 15.05 17.65
N VAL A 134 1.12 15.37 16.36
CA VAL A 134 1.54 14.46 15.30
C VAL A 134 3.04 14.19 15.37
N ALA A 135 3.86 15.21 15.61
CA ALA A 135 5.31 15.10 15.75
C ALA A 135 5.71 14.25 16.97
N ALA A 136 5.08 14.46 18.12
CA ALA A 136 5.30 13.68 19.33
C ALA A 136 4.96 12.19 19.11
N SER A 137 3.83 11.92 18.44
CA SER A 137 3.42 10.56 18.10
C SER A 137 4.38 9.86 17.14
N ASP A 138 4.91 10.59 16.15
CA ASP A 138 5.91 10.07 15.21
C ASP A 138 7.27 9.85 15.86
N ALA A 139 7.72 10.78 16.70
CA ALA A 139 8.94 10.64 17.49
C ALA A 139 8.88 9.42 18.42
N ARG A 140 7.76 9.20 19.12
CA ARG A 140 7.56 8.04 20.00
C ARG A 140 7.68 6.72 19.23
N PHE A 141 7.04 6.61 18.06
CA PHE A 141 7.11 5.38 17.26
C PHE A 141 8.48 5.16 16.62
N LYS A 142 9.11 6.22 16.09
CA LYS A 142 10.49 6.14 15.59
C LYS A 142 11.49 5.80 16.68
N SER A 143 11.27 6.24 17.91
CA SER A 143 12.10 5.84 19.06
C SER A 143 11.99 4.34 19.33
N LEU A 144 10.76 3.81 19.36
CA LEU A 144 10.53 2.36 19.51
C LEU A 144 11.22 1.55 18.41
N LEU A 145 11.06 1.95 17.14
CA LEU A 145 11.70 1.27 16.01
C LEU A 145 13.23 1.32 16.09
N ARG A 146 13.80 2.43 16.58
CA ARG A 146 15.25 2.52 16.84
C ARG A 146 15.69 1.59 17.97
N SER A 147 14.89 1.44 19.02
CA SER A 147 15.16 0.46 20.10
C SER A 147 15.18 -0.96 19.56
N TRP A 148 14.13 -1.35 18.84
CA TRP A 148 14.02 -2.67 18.21
C TRP A 148 15.14 -2.97 17.23
N ARG A 149 15.59 -1.97 16.47
CA ARG A 149 16.74 -2.12 15.58
C ARG A 149 18.04 -2.38 16.35
N ARG A 150 18.22 -1.79 17.55
CA ARG A 150 19.38 -2.04 18.42
C ARG A 150 19.32 -3.43 19.07
N GLU A 151 18.11 -3.89 19.40
CA GLU A 151 17.83 -5.20 19.97
C GLU A 151 17.75 -6.32 18.92
N ALA A 152 18.40 -6.15 17.77
CA ALA A 152 18.32 -7.10 16.66
C ALA A 152 18.73 -8.50 17.11
N THR A 153 17.92 -9.49 16.74
CA THR A 153 18.08 -10.91 17.09
C THR A 153 18.84 -11.68 16.01
N GLY A 154 19.04 -11.09 14.83
CA GLY A 154 19.73 -11.75 13.73
C GLY A 154 19.92 -10.85 12.52
N SER A 155 20.05 -11.47 11.36
CA SER A 155 20.25 -10.76 10.10
C SER A 155 19.64 -11.50 8.93
N LEU A 156 19.16 -10.74 7.94
CA LEU A 156 18.60 -11.28 6.70
C LEU A 156 19.25 -10.59 5.49
N THR A 157 19.58 -11.38 4.48
CA THR A 157 20.12 -10.88 3.21
C THR A 157 18.99 -10.39 2.34
N LEU A 158 18.95 -9.08 2.07
CA LEU A 158 17.90 -8.49 1.22
C LEU A 158 18.31 -8.43 -0.23
N ALA A 159 17.40 -8.76 -1.13
CA ALA A 159 17.64 -8.65 -2.56
C ALA A 159 17.75 -7.17 -2.98
N SER A 160 18.49 -6.90 -4.05
CA SER A 160 18.67 -5.53 -4.55
C SER A 160 17.35 -4.92 -5.05
N ALA A 161 16.44 -5.74 -5.60
CA ALA A 161 15.11 -5.33 -6.05
C ALA A 161 14.25 -4.81 -4.88
N GLU A 162 14.29 -5.49 -3.73
CA GLU A 162 13.53 -5.12 -2.53
C GLU A 162 14.01 -3.79 -1.95
N ARG A 163 15.30 -3.46 -2.08
CA ARG A 163 15.81 -2.15 -1.64
C ARG A 163 15.34 -0.98 -2.51
N ARG A 164 15.12 -1.21 -3.81
CA ARG A 164 14.64 -0.16 -4.72
C ARG A 164 13.24 0.32 -4.34
N CYS A 165 12.49 -0.49 -3.60
CA CYS A 165 11.18 -0.12 -3.06
C CYS A 165 11.22 1.03 -2.04
N PHE A 166 12.41 1.43 -1.55
CA PHE A 166 12.59 2.51 -0.57
C PHE A 166 13.21 3.80 -1.14
N GLY A 167 13.09 4.01 -2.46
CA GLY A 167 13.48 5.28 -3.11
C GLY A 167 12.59 6.46 -2.71
N VAL A 168 13.09 7.70 -2.86
CA VAL A 168 12.42 8.96 -2.47
C VAL A 168 10.99 9.05 -3.04
N THR A 169 10.81 8.68 -4.30
CA THR A 169 9.53 8.76 -5.02
C THR A 169 8.51 7.70 -4.54
N LYS A 170 8.95 6.62 -3.90
CA LYS A 170 8.08 5.51 -3.46
C LYS A 170 7.30 5.81 -2.16
N TYR A 171 7.65 6.91 -1.47
CA TYR A 171 6.97 7.39 -0.26
C TYR A 171 5.64 8.13 -0.52
N MET A 172 5.31 8.42 -1.78
CA MET A 172 4.03 9.00 -2.22
C MET A 172 3.21 8.00 -3.03
N SER A 173 1.87 8.10 -3.00
CA SER A 173 1.01 7.22 -3.80
C SER A 173 1.25 7.45 -5.30
N PRO A 174 1.17 6.39 -6.12
CA PRO A 174 1.17 6.54 -7.58
C PRO A 174 0.09 7.52 -8.04
N VAL A 175 -1.07 7.51 -7.39
CA VAL A 175 -2.16 8.46 -7.65
C VAL A 175 -1.72 9.91 -7.48
N ALA A 176 -1.03 10.25 -6.39
CA ALA A 176 -0.54 11.62 -6.18
C ALA A 176 0.49 12.04 -7.23
N TRP A 177 1.39 11.13 -7.63
CA TRP A 177 2.34 11.39 -8.70
C TRP A 177 1.67 11.54 -10.07
N ASN A 178 0.71 10.68 -10.38
CA ASN A 178 -0.03 10.72 -11.63
C ASN A 178 -0.89 11.98 -11.72
N LEU A 179 -1.50 12.42 -10.61
CA LEU A 179 -2.21 13.70 -10.54
C LEU A 179 -1.26 14.89 -10.72
N ALA A 180 -0.09 14.88 -10.08
CA ALA A 180 0.90 15.95 -10.23
C ALA A 180 1.45 16.04 -11.66
N LEU A 181 1.81 14.90 -12.26
CA LEU A 181 2.31 14.84 -13.62
C LEU A 181 1.21 15.14 -14.64
N GLY A 182 0.00 14.63 -14.44
CA GLY A 182 -1.15 14.89 -15.29
C GLY A 182 -1.58 16.36 -15.28
N ALA A 183 -1.58 17.00 -14.11
CA ALA A 183 -1.86 18.44 -13.97
C ALA A 183 -0.81 19.30 -14.70
N LEU A 184 0.44 18.84 -14.78
CA LEU A 184 1.51 19.56 -15.49
C LEU A 184 1.51 19.28 -17.01
N ALA A 185 1.00 18.12 -17.44
CA ALA A 185 1.11 17.68 -18.83
C ALA A 185 0.44 18.65 -19.81
N TYR A 186 -0.79 19.08 -19.51
CA TYR A 186 -1.52 20.02 -20.38
C TYR A 186 -0.85 21.40 -20.45
N PRO A 187 -0.52 22.07 -19.32
CA PRO A 187 0.23 23.32 -19.33
C PRO A 187 1.58 23.21 -20.05
N ALA A 188 2.33 22.13 -19.85
CA ALA A 188 3.64 21.96 -20.47
C ALA A 188 3.55 21.76 -21.99
N VAL A 189 2.59 20.95 -22.47
CA VAL A 189 2.36 20.74 -23.90
C VAL A 189 1.91 22.03 -24.59
N ARG A 190 1.02 22.79 -23.94
CA ARG A 190 0.56 24.08 -24.47
C ARG A 190 1.69 25.12 -24.48
N LEU A 191 2.51 25.18 -23.43
CA LEU A 191 3.68 26.05 -23.38
C LEU A 191 4.69 25.70 -24.50
N ALA A 192 4.93 24.40 -24.72
CA ALA A 192 5.79 23.95 -25.82
C ALA A 192 5.18 24.31 -27.18
N TRP A 193 3.88 24.12 -27.36
CA TRP A 193 3.18 24.51 -28.58
C TRP A 193 3.29 26.01 -28.85
N GLU A 194 3.01 26.87 -27.86
CA GLU A 194 3.11 28.33 -27.99
C GLU A 194 4.55 28.79 -28.25
N TYR A 195 5.54 28.14 -27.62
CA TYR A 195 6.98 28.37 -27.88
C TYR A 195 7.40 27.99 -29.31
N PHE A 196 6.83 26.92 -29.89
CA PHE A 196 7.16 26.48 -31.26
C PHE A 196 6.28 27.12 -32.35
N SER A 197 5.09 27.64 -32.01
CA SER A 197 4.11 28.17 -32.97
C SER A 197 4.04 29.70 -33.06
N THR A 198 4.55 30.43 -32.06
CA THR A 198 4.48 31.90 -31.99
C THR A 198 5.72 32.54 -31.33
N GLU A 199 6.03 33.80 -31.66
CA GLU A 199 7.11 34.62 -31.06
C GLU A 199 6.87 35.01 -29.58
N THR A 200 6.32 34.12 -28.74
CA THR A 200 6.24 34.36 -27.30
C THR A 200 7.62 34.19 -26.68
N SER A 201 8.31 35.32 -26.49
CA SER A 201 9.68 35.38 -25.96
C SER A 201 9.75 35.35 -24.42
N SER A 202 8.62 35.54 -23.72
CA SER A 202 8.57 35.59 -22.26
C SER A 202 7.32 34.96 -21.63
N LEU A 203 7.46 34.44 -20.39
CA LEU A 203 6.33 33.92 -19.59
C LEU A 203 5.28 34.99 -19.28
N SER A 204 5.61 36.28 -19.33
CA SER A 204 4.69 37.39 -19.08
C SER A 204 3.68 37.62 -20.20
N ASP A 205 3.97 37.12 -21.40
CA ASP A 205 3.10 37.27 -22.58
C ASP A 205 1.94 36.27 -22.59
N LEU A 206 1.97 35.31 -21.66
CA LEU A 206 0.96 34.27 -21.50
C LEU A 206 -0.31 34.80 -20.82
N ASP A 207 -1.45 34.25 -21.23
CA ASP A 207 -2.74 34.50 -20.59
C ASP A 207 -2.66 34.28 -19.07
N ALA A 208 -3.34 35.14 -18.30
CA ALA A 208 -3.26 35.16 -16.84
C ALA A 208 -3.79 33.85 -16.22
N GLY A 209 -4.86 33.28 -16.80
CA GLY A 209 -5.40 31.98 -16.37
C GLY A 209 -4.41 30.84 -16.62
N PHE A 210 -3.75 30.84 -17.78
CA PHE A 210 -2.73 29.84 -18.11
C PHE A 210 -1.50 29.91 -17.19
N ARG A 211 -1.02 31.12 -16.87
CA ARG A 211 0.08 31.31 -15.90
C ARG A 211 -0.28 30.77 -14.52
N PHE A 212 -1.51 31.01 -14.07
CA PHE A 212 -1.99 30.50 -12.78
C PHE A 212 -2.02 28.97 -12.76
N ASP A 213 -2.52 28.34 -13.83
CA ASP A 213 -2.58 26.88 -13.96
C ASP A 213 -1.20 26.22 -13.98
N LEU A 214 -0.26 26.82 -14.70
CA LEU A 214 1.13 26.35 -14.74
C LEU A 214 1.78 26.47 -13.36
N LEU A 215 1.61 27.60 -12.67
CA LEU A 215 2.13 27.80 -11.32
C LEU A 215 1.51 26.82 -10.32
N ALA A 216 0.20 26.57 -10.39
CA ALA A 216 -0.49 25.60 -9.53
C ALA A 216 0.03 24.17 -9.76
N ALA A 217 0.24 23.75 -11.02
CA ALA A 217 0.79 22.45 -11.35
C ALA A 217 2.26 22.29 -10.91
N MET A 218 3.08 23.32 -11.09
CA MET A 218 4.47 23.34 -10.62
C MET A 218 4.55 23.30 -9.09
N ALA A 219 3.70 24.07 -8.40
CA ALA A 219 3.58 24.03 -6.95
C ALA A 219 3.14 22.64 -6.47
N LEU A 220 2.21 21.98 -7.17
CA LEU A 220 1.80 20.61 -6.86
C LEU A 220 3.00 19.66 -6.86
N LEU A 221 3.75 19.68 -7.95
CA LEU A 221 4.90 18.81 -8.15
C LEU A 221 5.97 19.08 -7.08
N ALA A 222 6.26 20.35 -6.80
CA ALA A 222 7.20 20.77 -5.76
C ALA A 222 6.78 20.26 -4.38
N VAL A 223 5.50 20.39 -4.02
CA VAL A 223 4.96 19.87 -2.75
C VAL A 223 5.06 18.34 -2.70
N CYS A 224 4.72 17.63 -3.79
CA CYS A 224 4.89 16.18 -3.87
C CYS A 224 6.34 15.76 -3.62
N PHE A 225 7.32 16.41 -4.26
CA PHE A 225 8.74 16.15 -4.03
C PHE A 225 9.17 16.47 -2.61
N LEU A 226 8.80 17.65 -2.08
CA LEU A 226 9.14 18.07 -0.72
C LEU A 226 8.64 17.06 0.31
N LEU A 227 7.36 16.66 0.21
CA LEU A 227 6.78 15.65 1.09
C LEU A 227 7.47 14.29 0.96
N SER A 228 7.82 13.89 -0.25
CA SER A 228 8.58 12.65 -0.51
C SER A 228 9.97 12.68 0.12
N ILE A 229 10.69 13.81 0.00
CA ILE A 229 12.01 14.02 0.59
C ILE A 229 11.93 14.02 2.11
N LEU A 230 10.99 14.74 2.71
CA LEU A 230 10.80 14.77 4.15
C LEU A 230 10.53 13.37 4.73
N ARG A 231 9.68 12.58 4.05
CA ARG A 231 9.43 11.18 4.43
C ARG A 231 10.67 10.32 4.26
N TRP A 232 11.44 10.53 3.19
CA TRP A 232 12.68 9.81 2.93
C TRP A 232 13.77 10.11 3.98
N ILE A 233 14.00 11.38 4.31
CA ILE A 233 14.91 11.79 5.39
C ILE A 233 14.44 11.18 6.71
N GLY A 234 13.14 11.28 7.00
CA GLY A 234 12.53 10.66 8.17
C GLY A 234 12.81 9.16 8.25
N SER A 235 12.78 8.45 7.13
CA SER A 235 13.07 7.00 7.07
C SER A 235 14.53 6.67 7.40
N ARG A 236 15.47 7.54 7.00
CA ARG A 236 16.90 7.35 7.24
C ARG A 236 17.27 7.45 8.72
N SER A 237 16.52 8.23 9.49
CA SER A 237 16.76 8.38 10.94
C SER A 237 16.54 7.08 11.73
N VAL A 238 15.60 6.23 11.29
CA VAL A 238 15.40 4.88 11.86
C VAL A 238 16.39 3.89 11.24
N GLY A 239 16.62 4.03 9.93
CA GLY A 239 17.39 3.11 9.11
C GLY A 239 16.58 1.88 8.71
N ILE A 240 17.01 1.20 7.65
CA ILE A 240 16.32 0.04 7.10
C ILE A 240 16.71 -1.18 7.94
N PHE A 241 15.70 -1.89 8.46
CA PHE A 241 15.85 -3.16 9.15
C PHE A 241 14.65 -4.07 8.90
N VAL A 242 14.80 -5.36 9.18
CA VAL A 242 13.75 -6.38 9.01
C VAL A 242 13.07 -6.61 10.35
N LEU A 243 11.74 -6.66 10.33
CA LEU A 243 10.92 -7.01 11.48
C LEU A 243 10.20 -8.31 11.18
N GLU A 244 10.44 -9.32 12.01
CA GLU A 244 9.68 -10.56 11.98
C GLU A 244 8.51 -10.44 12.95
N ILE A 245 7.32 -10.16 12.41
CA ILE A 245 6.10 -9.90 13.18
C ILE A 245 5.20 -11.13 13.26
N PRO A 246 4.52 -11.35 14.39
CA PRO A 246 3.55 -12.43 14.50
C PRO A 246 2.31 -12.10 13.66
N VAL A 247 1.80 -13.11 12.97
CA VAL A 247 0.54 -13.03 12.22
C VAL A 247 -0.52 -13.76 13.04
N ASP A 248 -1.41 -12.98 13.66
CA ASP A 248 -2.46 -13.53 14.53
C ASP A 248 -3.71 -13.88 13.71
N ALA A 249 -4.04 -15.16 13.73
CA ALA A 249 -5.14 -15.78 13.02
C ALA A 249 -6.47 -15.76 13.78
N GLN A 250 -6.47 -15.50 15.10
CA GLN A 250 -7.62 -15.80 15.96
C GLN A 250 -8.60 -14.64 16.18
N ILE A 251 -8.36 -13.47 15.58
CA ILE A 251 -9.15 -12.27 15.86
C ILE A 251 -9.85 -11.79 14.59
N GLY A 252 -11.17 -11.97 14.55
CA GLY A 252 -12.08 -11.34 13.59
C GLY A 252 -12.79 -12.31 12.62
N PRO A 253 -14.10 -12.11 12.35
CA PRO A 253 -14.81 -12.87 11.33
C PRO A 253 -14.52 -12.23 9.96
N THR A 254 -13.83 -12.93 9.07
CA THR A 254 -13.68 -12.49 7.67
C THR A 254 -13.51 -13.70 6.76
N PRO A 255 -14.38 -13.90 5.76
CA PRO A 255 -14.34 -15.00 4.82
C PRO A 255 -13.27 -14.72 3.79
N LEU A 256 -12.68 -15.79 3.30
CA LEU A 256 -11.56 -15.73 2.37
C LEU A 256 -12.02 -16.19 0.99
N ARG A 257 -13.24 -15.77 0.60
CA ARG A 257 -13.93 -16.23 -0.61
C ARG A 257 -13.14 -16.03 -1.90
N VAL A 258 -12.19 -15.08 -1.93
CA VAL A 258 -11.58 -14.60 -3.19
C VAL A 258 -10.22 -15.22 -3.51
N LEU A 259 -9.61 -15.95 -2.56
CA LEU A 259 -8.28 -16.51 -2.75
C LEU A 259 -8.28 -17.84 -3.51
N GLY A 260 -9.37 -18.59 -3.46
CA GLY A 260 -9.38 -19.96 -3.96
C GLY A 260 -9.44 -20.13 -5.47
N GLN A 261 -9.04 -19.11 -6.24
CA GLN A 261 -8.85 -19.23 -7.68
C GLN A 261 -7.54 -18.61 -8.16
N ALA A 262 -6.57 -18.33 -7.29
CA ALA A 262 -5.28 -17.79 -7.71
C ALA A 262 -4.16 -18.82 -7.50
N ILE A 263 -3.45 -19.17 -8.57
CA ILE A 263 -2.24 -19.99 -8.51
C ILE A 263 -1.01 -19.10 -8.66
N LEU A 264 0.07 -19.46 -7.96
CA LEU A 264 1.39 -18.89 -8.21
C LEU A 264 1.94 -19.47 -9.51
N ILE A 265 2.54 -18.62 -10.35
CA ILE A 265 3.17 -19.06 -11.61
C ILE A 265 4.24 -20.12 -11.35
N GLU A 266 4.94 -20.08 -10.21
CA GLU A 266 5.93 -21.08 -9.81
C GLU A 266 5.35 -22.51 -9.64
N GLN A 267 4.03 -22.63 -9.50
CA GLN A 267 3.31 -23.92 -9.40
C GLN A 267 2.81 -24.42 -10.76
N GLU A 268 3.02 -23.67 -11.85
CA GLU A 268 2.71 -24.14 -13.20
C GLU A 268 3.62 -25.31 -13.57
N THR A 269 3.01 -26.47 -13.82
CA THR A 269 3.69 -27.59 -14.48
C THR A 269 3.42 -27.55 -15.98
N TRP A 270 4.16 -28.32 -16.77
CA TRP A 270 3.93 -28.45 -18.21
C TRP A 270 2.53 -28.96 -18.60
N LYS A 271 1.79 -29.58 -17.65
CA LYS A 271 0.39 -30.02 -17.81
C LYS A 271 -0.63 -28.94 -17.46
N CYS A 272 -0.19 -27.78 -16.96
CA CYS A 272 -1.06 -26.73 -16.47
C CYS A 272 -1.59 -25.86 -17.62
N GLY A 273 -2.86 -26.06 -17.99
CA GLY A 273 -3.57 -25.20 -18.96
C GLY A 273 -4.19 -23.93 -18.34
N CYS A 274 -3.74 -23.47 -17.17
CA CYS A 274 -4.36 -22.31 -16.53
C CYS A 274 -4.09 -21.01 -17.26
N ARG A 275 -2.91 -20.84 -17.87
CA ARG A 275 -2.52 -19.61 -18.56
C ARG A 275 -3.35 -19.38 -19.83
N ASP A 276 -3.58 -20.44 -20.59
CA ASP A 276 -4.25 -20.43 -21.90
C ASP A 276 -5.78 -20.57 -21.83
N SER A 277 -6.38 -20.52 -20.63
CA SER A 277 -7.83 -20.65 -20.52
C SER A 277 -8.53 -19.37 -20.98
N GLU A 278 -9.56 -19.48 -21.84
CA GLU A 278 -10.42 -18.37 -22.29
C GLU A 278 -11.04 -17.56 -21.12
N LYS A 279 -11.17 -18.18 -19.94
CA LYS A 279 -11.60 -17.51 -18.69
C LYS A 279 -10.57 -16.49 -18.15
N ASN A 280 -9.30 -16.55 -18.56
CA ASN A 280 -8.30 -15.52 -18.22
C ASN A 280 -8.40 -14.30 -19.13
N GLU A 281 -8.74 -14.48 -20.39
CA GLU A 281 -8.90 -13.35 -21.33
C GLU A 281 -10.08 -12.46 -20.96
N SER A 282 -11.11 -13.03 -20.32
CA SER A 282 -12.30 -12.31 -19.84
C SER A 282 -12.18 -11.73 -18.43
N LYS A 283 -11.11 -12.03 -17.68
CA LYS A 283 -10.92 -11.55 -16.31
C LYS A 283 -9.82 -10.50 -16.24
N LYS A 284 -10.02 -9.49 -15.39
CA LYS A 284 -8.98 -8.50 -15.11
C LYS A 284 -7.76 -9.21 -14.51
N PRO A 285 -6.53 -8.97 -15.02
CA PRO A 285 -5.33 -9.57 -14.44
C PRO A 285 -5.14 -9.15 -12.99
N PHE A 286 -4.49 -10.01 -12.21
CA PHE A 286 -4.14 -9.71 -10.83
C PHE A 286 -3.18 -8.53 -10.74
N VAL A 287 -3.26 -7.79 -9.63
CA VAL A 287 -2.35 -6.66 -9.35
C VAL A 287 -0.94 -7.18 -9.10
N ASP A 288 -0.82 -8.35 -8.45
CA ASP A 288 0.44 -9.07 -8.34
C ASP A 288 0.64 -9.99 -9.58
N PRO A 289 1.63 -9.70 -10.45
CA PRO A 289 1.84 -10.44 -11.69
C PRO A 289 2.37 -11.86 -11.47
N ARG A 290 2.69 -12.25 -10.22
CA ARG A 290 3.13 -13.62 -9.88
C ARG A 290 1.97 -14.61 -9.81
N PHE A 291 0.72 -14.13 -9.89
CA PHE A 291 -0.48 -14.95 -9.78
C PHE A 291 -1.25 -14.98 -11.10
N ILE A 292 -1.89 -16.12 -11.39
CA ILE A 292 -2.86 -16.29 -12.49
C ILE A 292 -4.10 -17.05 -12.02
N PHE A 293 -5.22 -16.98 -12.75
CA PHE A 293 -6.42 -17.69 -12.29
C PHE A 293 -6.30 -19.20 -12.52
N ALA A 294 -6.72 -19.97 -11.51
CA ALA A 294 -6.94 -21.40 -11.60
C ALA A 294 -8.17 -21.67 -12.49
N SER A 295 -7.94 -22.16 -13.71
CA SER A 295 -9.03 -22.65 -14.56
C SER A 295 -9.70 -23.87 -13.94
N ASP A 296 -11.04 -23.88 -13.88
CA ASP A 296 -11.83 -25.01 -13.40
C ASP A 296 -11.70 -26.27 -14.28
N PHE A 297 -11.22 -26.10 -15.52
CA PHE A 297 -11.02 -27.18 -16.49
C PHE A 297 -9.55 -27.57 -16.65
N CYS A 298 -8.65 -26.97 -15.86
CA CYS A 298 -7.24 -27.34 -15.92
C CYS A 298 -7.03 -28.79 -15.48
N GLN A 299 -6.16 -29.52 -16.19
CA GLN A 299 -5.83 -30.91 -15.86
C GLN A 299 -5.12 -31.08 -14.50
N VAL A 300 -4.62 -29.98 -13.92
CA VAL A 300 -3.92 -29.96 -12.63
C VAL A 300 -4.73 -29.23 -11.57
N HIS A 301 -5.19 -28.01 -11.89
CA HIS A 301 -5.86 -27.12 -10.92
C HIS A 301 -7.39 -27.09 -11.04
N GLY A 302 -7.96 -27.86 -11.98
CA GLY A 302 -9.38 -27.90 -12.25
C GLY A 302 -10.19 -28.70 -11.24
N ILE A 303 -11.50 -28.52 -11.26
CA ILE A 303 -12.44 -29.18 -10.34
C ILE A 303 -12.33 -30.70 -10.46
N GLU A 304 -12.36 -31.20 -11.69
CA GLU A 304 -12.31 -32.64 -11.94
C GLU A 304 -10.96 -33.23 -11.55
N ALA A 305 -9.86 -32.51 -11.79
CA ALA A 305 -8.52 -32.93 -11.41
C ALA A 305 -8.41 -33.07 -9.88
N VAL A 306 -8.86 -32.07 -9.12
CA VAL A 306 -8.83 -32.07 -7.66
C VAL A 306 -9.72 -33.17 -7.06
N ASN A 307 -10.92 -33.37 -7.63
CA ASN A 307 -11.86 -34.38 -7.16
C ASN A 307 -11.40 -35.82 -7.45
N LYS A 308 -10.49 -36.02 -8.41
CA LYS A 308 -9.89 -37.33 -8.73
C LYS A 308 -8.66 -37.68 -7.89
N LEU A 309 -8.12 -36.75 -7.11
CA LEU A 309 -6.94 -37.00 -6.27
C LEU A 309 -7.25 -38.08 -5.22
N SER A 310 -6.26 -38.90 -4.91
CA SER A 310 -6.31 -39.72 -3.70
C SER A 310 -6.23 -38.85 -2.44
N HIS A 311 -6.57 -39.42 -1.29
CA HIS A 311 -6.49 -38.74 0.01
C HIS A 311 -5.07 -38.20 0.28
N SER A 312 -4.02 -38.98 -0.01
CA SER A 312 -2.64 -38.58 0.21
C SER A 312 -2.19 -37.47 -0.73
N GLU A 313 -2.54 -37.55 -2.02
CA GLU A 313 -2.26 -36.48 -3.00
C GLU A 313 -2.99 -35.19 -2.65
N PHE A 314 -4.23 -35.29 -2.17
CA PHE A 314 -4.99 -34.14 -1.73
C PHE A 314 -4.31 -33.46 -0.53
N LEU A 315 -3.90 -34.22 0.49
CA LEU A 315 -3.20 -33.66 1.65
C LEU A 315 -1.91 -32.93 1.26
N GLN A 316 -1.18 -33.39 0.24
CA GLN A 316 0.04 -32.71 -0.24
C GLN A 316 -0.23 -31.29 -0.78
N ILE A 317 -1.41 -31.06 -1.35
CA ILE A 317 -1.79 -29.76 -1.91
C ILE A 317 -2.81 -29.00 -1.05
N ALA A 318 -3.29 -29.58 0.05
CA ALA A 318 -4.36 -29.06 0.88
C ALA A 318 -4.05 -27.71 1.56
N GLN A 319 -2.78 -27.32 1.65
CA GLN A 319 -2.38 -26.00 2.17
C GLN A 319 -2.48 -24.89 1.11
N GLN A 320 -2.70 -25.23 -0.16
CA GLN A 320 -2.72 -24.28 -1.27
C GLN A 320 -4.13 -23.66 -1.41
N PRO A 321 -4.28 -22.32 -1.31
CA PRO A 321 -5.61 -21.70 -1.28
C PRO A 321 -6.46 -21.96 -2.53
N TRP A 322 -5.86 -22.07 -3.72
CA TRP A 322 -6.57 -22.30 -4.99
C TRP A 322 -7.40 -23.59 -5.02
N VAL A 323 -7.07 -24.57 -4.17
CA VAL A 323 -7.80 -25.84 -4.09
C VAL A 323 -9.26 -25.59 -3.72
N TYR A 324 -9.54 -24.62 -2.86
CA TYR A 324 -10.83 -24.48 -2.18
C TYR A 324 -11.83 -23.53 -2.84
N GLY A 325 -11.48 -22.97 -4.01
CA GLY A 325 -12.44 -22.19 -4.78
C GLY A 325 -13.01 -20.98 -4.06
N ARG A 326 -14.26 -20.65 -4.42
CA ARG A 326 -15.04 -19.63 -3.71
C ARG A 326 -15.45 -20.06 -2.30
N ASN A 327 -15.06 -21.24 -1.82
CA ASN A 327 -15.50 -21.80 -0.55
C ASN A 327 -14.34 -21.95 0.45
N LEU A 328 -13.24 -21.22 0.23
CA LEU A 328 -12.14 -21.15 1.18
C LEU A 328 -12.64 -20.54 2.50
N THR A 329 -12.73 -21.37 3.54
CA THR A 329 -12.93 -20.84 4.88
C THR A 329 -11.62 -20.33 5.44
N GLY A 330 -11.75 -19.45 6.42
CA GLY A 330 -10.71 -19.01 7.35
C GLY A 330 -9.51 -19.93 7.55
N LYS A 331 -9.80 -21.22 7.69
CA LYS A 331 -9.01 -22.17 8.44
C LYS A 331 -7.63 -22.49 7.84
N ILE A 332 -7.44 -22.40 6.52
CA ILE A 332 -6.12 -22.61 5.88
C ILE A 332 -5.17 -21.45 6.12
N LEU A 333 -5.70 -20.24 6.14
CA LEU A 333 -4.90 -19.05 6.45
C LEU A 333 -4.78 -18.83 7.95
N TYR A 334 -5.62 -19.50 8.75
CA TYR A 334 -5.54 -19.53 10.21
C TYR A 334 -4.60 -20.61 10.75
N GLY A 335 -3.43 -20.79 10.13
CA GLY A 335 -2.35 -21.59 10.71
C GLY A 335 -1.89 -20.95 12.03
N THR A 336 -1.92 -21.70 13.13
CA THR A 336 -1.35 -21.23 14.39
C THR A 336 0.16 -21.09 14.23
N ARG A 337 0.73 -19.93 14.63
CA ARG A 337 2.18 -19.61 14.62
C ARG A 337 2.75 -19.08 13.29
N GLN A 338 1.94 -18.51 12.40
CA GLN A 338 2.47 -17.84 11.22
C GLN A 338 3.22 -16.54 11.57
N ARG A 339 4.31 -16.25 10.85
CA ARG A 339 5.13 -15.05 11.02
C ARG A 339 5.46 -14.42 9.68
N MET A 340 5.50 -13.09 9.63
CA MET A 340 5.82 -12.35 8.41
C MET A 340 7.06 -11.48 8.65
N ASN A 341 8.03 -11.59 7.76
CA ASN A 341 9.14 -10.67 7.68
C ASN A 341 8.75 -9.44 6.85
N ILE A 342 8.80 -8.26 7.47
CA ILE A 342 8.56 -6.98 6.78
C ILE A 342 9.78 -6.09 6.82
N VAL A 343 9.97 -5.31 5.77
CA VAL A 343 11.06 -4.34 5.66
C VAL A 343 10.51 -2.98 5.28
N GLY A 344 11.10 -1.92 5.85
CA GLY A 344 10.73 -0.53 5.51
C GLY A 344 9.65 0.08 6.39
N LEU A 345 9.37 -0.52 7.55
CA LEU A 345 8.61 0.12 8.62
C LEU A 345 9.51 1.11 9.35
N THR A 346 9.48 2.38 8.93
CA THR A 346 10.38 3.44 9.46
C THR A 346 9.66 4.58 10.18
N GLY A 347 8.35 4.44 10.41
CA GLY A 347 7.51 5.47 11.00
C GLY A 347 6.08 5.40 10.49
N TRP A 348 5.25 6.35 10.91
CA TRP A 348 3.86 6.40 10.48
C TRP A 348 3.76 6.85 9.01
N GLY A 349 2.96 6.15 8.21
CA GLY A 349 2.86 6.38 6.77
C GLY A 349 3.99 5.78 5.92
N SER A 350 4.87 4.98 6.54
CA SER A 350 5.91 4.23 5.83
C SER A 350 5.32 3.19 4.87
N ARG A 351 6.20 2.73 3.98
CA ARG A 351 6.19 1.71 2.92
C ARG A 351 6.36 0.20 3.17
N PRO A 352 6.11 -0.48 4.33
CA PRO A 352 6.57 -1.85 4.48
C PRO A 352 6.14 -2.80 3.36
N VAL A 353 7.10 -3.62 2.95
CA VAL A 353 6.96 -4.73 2.00
C VAL A 353 7.28 -6.03 2.72
N ALA A 354 6.61 -7.10 2.33
CA ALA A 354 6.91 -8.44 2.82
C ALA A 354 8.16 -8.96 2.13
N VAL A 355 9.00 -9.68 2.86
CA VAL A 355 10.20 -10.33 2.38
C VAL A 355 10.14 -11.79 2.79
N ARG A 356 10.54 -12.69 1.90
CA ARG A 356 10.64 -14.11 2.24
C ARG A 356 11.97 -14.39 2.91
N SER A 357 11.93 -15.22 3.95
CA SER A 357 13.13 -15.73 4.60
C SER A 357 13.12 -17.26 4.52
N PRO A 358 14.28 -17.90 4.24
CA PRO A 358 14.40 -19.36 4.28
C PRO A 358 14.22 -19.94 5.70
N TRP A 359 14.35 -19.12 6.74
CA TRP A 359 14.14 -19.51 8.13
C TRP A 359 13.48 -18.38 8.94
N LEU A 360 12.80 -18.73 10.02
CA LEU A 360 12.19 -17.78 10.96
C LEU A 360 12.86 -17.90 12.33
N TYR A 361 13.35 -16.78 12.85
CA TYR A 361 14.04 -16.75 14.15
C TYR A 361 13.08 -17.03 15.31
N GLY A 362 11.84 -16.57 15.19
CA GLY A 362 10.79 -16.81 16.18
C GLY A 362 10.09 -18.16 16.09
N GLY A 363 10.60 -19.06 15.23
CA GLY A 363 9.96 -20.32 14.92
C GLY A 363 8.60 -20.14 14.23
N GLY A 364 7.92 -21.25 13.94
CA GLY A 364 6.65 -21.23 13.20
C GLY A 364 6.85 -21.18 11.69
N GLU A 365 5.78 -20.84 10.97
CA GLU A 365 5.73 -20.91 9.51
C GLU A 365 5.68 -19.51 8.89
N GLN A 366 6.31 -19.36 7.72
CA GLN A 366 6.25 -18.10 6.98
C GLN A 366 4.81 -17.87 6.52
N ALA A 367 4.28 -16.69 6.87
CA ALA A 367 2.95 -16.27 6.46
C ALA A 367 2.84 -16.23 4.94
N SER A 368 1.68 -16.64 4.44
CA SER A 368 1.40 -16.65 3.01
C SER A 368 1.46 -15.25 2.38
N ASP A 369 1.71 -15.19 1.07
CA ASP A 369 1.78 -13.95 0.29
C ASP A 369 0.47 -13.13 0.30
N TYR A 370 -0.64 -13.72 0.75
CA TYR A 370 -1.95 -13.04 0.87
C TYR A 370 -2.06 -12.08 2.05
N TYR A 371 -1.09 -12.07 2.97
CA TYR A 371 -1.05 -11.10 4.06
C TYR A 371 -0.53 -9.75 3.59
N SER A 372 -1.28 -8.68 3.84
CA SER A 372 -0.89 -7.33 3.43
C SER A 372 0.11 -6.70 4.43
N PRO A 373 1.39 -6.48 4.05
CA PRO A 373 2.35 -5.80 4.93
C PRO A 373 1.98 -4.33 5.16
N LEU A 374 1.12 -3.76 4.30
CA LEU A 374 0.56 -2.42 4.47
C LEU A 374 -0.28 -2.28 5.74
N ALA A 375 -0.97 -3.35 6.14
CA ALA A 375 -1.80 -3.35 7.35
C ALA A 375 -0.99 -3.15 8.64
N ALA A 376 0.31 -3.49 8.62
CA ALA A 376 1.21 -3.26 9.75
C ALA A 376 1.38 -1.76 10.11
N ARG A 377 0.90 -0.84 9.27
CA ARG A 377 1.02 0.63 9.45
C ARG A 377 -0.10 1.24 10.29
N GLU A 378 -1.27 0.61 10.39
CA GLU A 378 -2.48 1.29 10.82
C GLU A 378 -2.93 0.95 12.26
N PRO A 379 -3.30 1.97 13.07
CA PRO A 379 -3.71 1.77 14.46
C PRO A 379 -5.07 1.06 14.62
N LEU A 380 -6.03 1.24 13.69
CA LEU A 380 -7.34 0.55 13.70
C LEU A 380 -7.21 -0.97 13.49
N ASN A 381 -6.23 -1.40 12.71
CA ASN A 381 -5.93 -2.82 12.51
C ASN A 381 -5.13 -3.38 13.71
N ARG A 382 -4.30 -2.55 14.35
CA ARG A 382 -3.58 -2.93 15.58
C ARG A 382 -4.47 -3.04 16.81
N SER A 383 -5.54 -2.24 16.95
CA SER A 383 -6.53 -2.45 18.03
C SER A 383 -7.26 -3.78 17.91
N LYS A 384 -7.38 -4.31 16.69
CA LYS A 384 -7.88 -5.67 16.42
C LYS A 384 -6.75 -6.72 16.45
N ARG A 385 -5.47 -6.32 16.44
CA ARG A 385 -4.26 -7.16 16.34
C ARG A 385 -4.19 -8.03 15.06
N VAL A 386 -4.89 -7.63 14.00
CA VAL A 386 -5.04 -8.44 12.76
C VAL A 386 -4.28 -7.79 11.62
N LEU A 387 -3.55 -8.60 10.84
CA LEU A 387 -3.09 -8.20 9.53
C LEU A 387 -4.20 -8.45 8.51
N LYS A 388 -4.52 -7.44 7.71
CA LYS A 388 -5.51 -7.56 6.64
C LYS A 388 -5.02 -8.59 5.62
N VAL A 389 -5.87 -9.56 5.31
CA VAL A 389 -5.68 -10.45 4.16
C VAL A 389 -6.25 -9.75 2.93
N ILE A 390 -5.48 -9.72 1.86
CA ILE A 390 -5.87 -9.18 0.55
C ILE A 390 -5.89 -10.31 -0.46
N ASP A 391 -6.74 -10.20 -1.47
CA ASP A 391 -6.59 -11.05 -2.66
C ASP A 391 -5.41 -10.58 -3.52
N PRO A 392 -4.95 -11.38 -4.50
CA PRO A 392 -3.93 -10.94 -5.46
C PRO A 392 -4.33 -9.75 -6.34
N ALA A 393 -5.58 -9.31 -6.29
CA ALA A 393 -6.07 -8.08 -6.91
C ALA A 393 -6.08 -6.87 -5.94
N ASP A 394 -5.49 -6.99 -4.75
CA ASP A 394 -5.44 -5.99 -3.67
C ASP A 394 -6.81 -5.57 -3.11
N ASN A 395 -7.85 -6.39 -3.31
CA ASN A 395 -9.17 -6.14 -2.75
C ASN A 395 -9.22 -6.51 -1.27
N THR A 396 -9.93 -5.69 -0.51
CA THR A 396 -10.29 -6.00 0.88
C THR A 396 -11.32 -7.12 0.90
N LEU A 397 -11.01 -8.21 1.59
CA LEU A 397 -11.96 -9.30 1.79
C LEU A 397 -13.01 -8.91 2.84
N ALA A 398 -14.30 -9.11 2.54
CA ALA A 398 -15.45 -8.73 3.38
C ALA A 398 -16.33 -9.94 3.71
N ALA A 399 -17.15 -9.85 4.77
CA ALA A 399 -17.91 -10.96 5.34
C ALA A 399 -19.16 -11.44 4.58
N GLU A 400 -19.22 -12.74 4.29
CA GLU A 400 -20.28 -13.50 3.64
C GLU A 400 -20.33 -14.89 4.27
N SER A 401 -21.53 -15.37 4.57
CA SER A 401 -21.78 -16.70 5.13
C SER A 401 -21.67 -17.78 4.05
N LEU A 402 -21.19 -18.97 4.45
CA LEU A 402 -21.24 -20.16 3.62
C LEU A 402 -22.72 -20.56 3.49
N GLN A 403 -23.33 -20.37 2.31
CA GLN A 403 -24.58 -21.06 2.00
C GLN A 403 -24.26 -22.53 1.75
N GLU A 404 -24.88 -23.41 2.53
CA GLU A 404 -24.70 -24.85 2.44
C GLU A 404 -24.92 -25.34 1.01
N ASN A 405 -23.92 -26.04 0.49
CA ASN A 405 -23.89 -26.56 -0.86
C ASN A 405 -24.80 -27.81 -0.88
N THR A 406 -25.88 -27.82 -1.67
CA THR A 406 -26.83 -28.95 -1.80
C THR A 406 -26.27 -30.13 -2.61
N ARG A 407 -24.95 -30.21 -2.79
CA ARG A 407 -24.27 -31.17 -3.67
C ARG A 407 -23.76 -32.38 -2.89
N GLU A 408 -23.66 -33.52 -3.56
CA GLU A 408 -23.21 -34.78 -2.98
C GLU A 408 -21.74 -34.72 -2.52
N GLU A 409 -21.50 -35.08 -1.25
CA GLU A 409 -20.19 -35.18 -0.63
C GLU A 409 -19.47 -36.43 -1.16
N ILE A 410 -18.28 -36.25 -1.76
CA ILE A 410 -17.40 -37.34 -2.18
C ILE A 410 -16.74 -37.94 -0.93
N ASP A 411 -16.08 -37.09 -0.14
CA ASP A 411 -15.46 -37.45 1.12
C ASP A 411 -15.15 -36.22 1.98
N ARG A 412 -14.72 -36.52 3.21
CA ARG A 412 -14.33 -35.55 4.24
C ARG A 412 -12.97 -35.95 4.80
N ILE A 413 -11.99 -35.09 4.57
CA ILE A 413 -10.57 -35.33 4.85
C ILE A 413 -10.13 -34.43 6.00
N SER A 414 -9.70 -35.03 7.11
CA SER A 414 -9.11 -34.27 8.22
C SER A 414 -7.79 -33.65 7.77
N LEU A 415 -7.66 -32.33 7.93
CA LEU A 415 -6.44 -31.59 7.59
C LEU A 415 -5.49 -31.40 8.79
N ARG A 416 -5.78 -32.04 9.93
CA ARG A 416 -4.94 -31.91 11.14
C ARG A 416 -3.51 -32.38 10.91
N SER A 417 -3.31 -33.41 10.08
CA SER A 417 -2.00 -33.94 9.71
C SER A 417 -1.13 -32.93 8.97
N VAL A 418 -1.73 -31.94 8.31
CA VAL A 418 -1.05 -30.86 7.58
C VAL A 418 -1.15 -29.52 8.32
N GLY A 419 -1.40 -29.56 9.64
CA GLY A 419 -1.38 -28.39 10.51
C GLY A 419 -2.63 -27.51 10.45
N ILE A 420 -3.66 -27.91 9.70
CA ILE A 420 -4.89 -27.13 9.53
C ILE A 420 -5.98 -27.72 10.44
N GLY A 421 -6.51 -26.91 11.34
CA GLY A 421 -7.59 -27.28 12.27
C GLY A 421 -8.97 -27.35 11.61
N ALA A 422 -9.10 -28.03 10.49
CA ALA A 422 -10.31 -28.13 9.67
C ALA A 422 -10.44 -29.49 9.00
N GLU A 423 -11.60 -29.73 8.41
CA GLU A 423 -11.81 -30.84 7.47
C GLU A 423 -12.02 -30.27 6.07
N ALA A 424 -11.39 -30.85 5.06
CA ALA A 424 -11.72 -30.57 3.67
C ALA A 424 -12.87 -31.49 3.24
N VAL A 425 -13.96 -30.91 2.78
CA VAL A 425 -15.10 -31.62 2.21
C VAL A 425 -15.01 -31.50 0.69
N ARG A 426 -14.81 -32.64 0.02
CA ARG A 426 -14.82 -32.70 -1.46
C ARG A 426 -16.24 -33.00 -1.90
N VAL A 427 -16.72 -32.27 -2.91
CA VAL A 427 -18.08 -32.40 -3.44
C VAL A 427 -18.04 -32.57 -4.94
N GLN A 428 -18.95 -33.38 -5.48
CA GLN A 428 -18.97 -33.66 -6.90
C GLN A 428 -19.22 -32.39 -7.73
N GLY A 429 -18.42 -32.21 -8.79
CA GLY A 429 -18.54 -31.07 -9.70
C GLY A 429 -18.29 -29.69 -9.06
N ALA A 430 -17.71 -29.63 -7.86
CA ALA A 430 -17.30 -28.40 -7.22
C ALA A 430 -15.89 -28.52 -6.63
N ARG A 431 -15.24 -27.36 -6.43
CA ARG A 431 -14.00 -27.30 -5.65
C ARG A 431 -14.30 -27.71 -4.19
N PRO A 432 -13.36 -28.38 -3.52
CA PRO A 432 -13.44 -28.65 -2.10
C PRO A 432 -13.74 -27.39 -1.27
N PHE A 433 -14.35 -27.57 -0.11
CA PHE A 433 -14.49 -26.52 0.88
C PHE A 433 -14.02 -26.99 2.23
N LEU A 434 -13.85 -26.06 3.17
CA LEU A 434 -13.40 -26.39 4.50
C LEU A 434 -14.59 -26.38 5.47
N ALA A 435 -14.81 -27.47 6.20
CA ALA A 435 -15.79 -27.59 7.27
C ALA A 435 -15.19 -27.30 8.64
#